data_AF-A0A357JID9-F1
#
_entry.id   AF-A0A357JID9-F1
#
_cell.length_a   1.000
_cell.length_b   1.000
_cell.length_c   1.000
_cell.angle_alpha   90.00
_cell.angle_beta   90.00
_cell.angle_gamma   90.00
#
_symmetry.space_group_name_H-M   'P 1'
#
loop_
_entity.id
_entity.type
_entity.pdbx_description
1 polymer ?
#
loop_
_entity_poly.entity_id
_entity_poly.type
_entity_poly.pdbx_seq_one_letter_code
_entity_poly.pdbx_strand_id
1 'polypeptide(L)'
;AVEYTNDPHPRNTYWEMWDLPMFDIKDAAGIMFELKACRKVHSKNNYIRLTAFDNTHGIESIRLSFIVDRPKVEEPGFRLIRQEVDGRNIRYTTEAYSTDKPSAERYK
;
A
#
# COMPACT_ATOMS: atom_id res chain seq x y z
N ALA A 1 9.58 1.29 7.85
CA ALA A 1 8.72 0.13 8.11
C ALA A 1 8.47 -0.63 6.82
N VAL A 2 7.99 -1.88 6.94
CA VAL A 2 7.48 -2.68 5.83
C VAL A 2 5.96 -2.65 5.94
N GLU A 3 5.27 -2.33 4.84
CA GLU A 3 3.80 -2.22 4.82
C GLU A 3 3.26 -2.90 3.57
N TYR A 4 2.05 -3.47 3.64
CA TYR A 4 1.42 -4.16 2.51
C TYR A 4 -0.08 -3.90 2.41
N THR A 5 -0.62 -4.06 1.19
CA THR A 5 -2.06 -3.97 0.94
C THR A 5 -2.46 -4.71 -0.33
N ASN A 6 -3.71 -5.14 -0.39
CA ASN A 6 -4.37 -5.56 -1.63
C ASN A 6 -5.53 -4.62 -2.02
N ASP A 7 -5.64 -3.47 -1.37
CA ASP A 7 -6.44 -2.34 -1.83
C ASP A 7 -5.49 -1.23 -2.32
N PRO A 8 -5.33 -1.08 -3.65
CA PRO A 8 -4.39 -0.13 -4.22
C PRO A 8 -4.93 1.31 -4.27
N HIS A 9 -6.11 1.58 -3.68
CA HIS A 9 -6.75 2.88 -3.78
C HIS A 9 -5.81 4.02 -3.31
N PRO A 10 -5.67 5.12 -4.09
CA PRO A 10 -4.71 6.18 -3.76
C PRO A 10 -5.03 6.94 -2.46
N ARG A 11 -6.25 6.79 -1.94
CA ARG A 11 -6.67 7.33 -0.64
C ARG A 11 -6.65 6.30 0.48
N ASN A 12 -6.19 5.07 0.19
CA ASN A 12 -5.88 4.09 1.22
C ASN A 12 -4.54 4.48 1.88
N THR A 13 -4.61 5.42 2.83
CA THR A 13 -3.43 6.00 3.49
C THR A 13 -2.73 4.98 4.40
N TYR A 14 -3.52 4.18 5.12
CA TYR A 14 -3.04 3.22 6.10
C TYR A 14 -3.03 1.81 5.52
N TRP A 15 -1.83 1.33 5.24
CA TRP A 15 -1.61 -0.05 4.82
C TRP A 15 -1.40 -0.92 6.06
N GLU A 16 -1.53 -2.24 5.89
CA GLU A 16 -1.24 -3.19 6.95
C GLU A 16 0.25 -3.13 7.29
N MET A 17 0.56 -3.02 8.58
CA MET A 17 1.95 -3.03 9.05
C MET A 17 2.47 -4.46 9.09
N TRP A 18 3.64 -4.69 8.49
CA TRP A 18 4.41 -5.89 8.78
C TRP A 18 5.26 -5.62 10.02
N ASP A 19 4.75 -6.11 11.14
CA ASP A 19 5.34 -5.93 12.48
C ASP A 19 5.53 -4.43 12.85
N LEU A 20 6.27 -4.17 13.92
CA LEU A 20 6.60 -2.84 14.37
C LEU A 20 7.67 -2.18 13.48
N PRO A 21 7.63 -0.84 13.29
CA PRO A 21 8.72 -0.12 12.67
C PRO A 21 10.04 -0.36 13.40
N MET A 22 11.07 -0.70 12.64
CA MET A 22 12.40 -0.92 13.17
C MET A 22 13.13 0.41 13.40
N PHE A 23 13.45 0.73 14.65
CA PHE A 23 14.26 1.89 15.03
C PHE A 23 15.71 1.47 15.35
N ASP A 24 16.64 2.42 15.32
CA ASP A 24 18.06 2.25 15.67
C ASP A 24 18.82 1.15 14.88
N ILE A 25 18.30 0.77 13.71
CA ILE A 25 18.98 -0.18 12.82
C ILE A 25 20.18 0.51 12.14
N LYS A 26 21.37 0.00 12.42
CA LYS A 26 22.63 0.44 11.77
C LYS A 26 22.94 -0.31 10.48
N ASP A 27 22.36 -1.48 10.28
CA ASP A 27 22.65 -2.37 9.14
C ASP A 27 21.40 -2.63 8.30
N ALA A 28 21.49 -2.37 7.00
CA ALA A 28 20.44 -2.66 6.03
C ALA A 28 20.05 -4.16 5.99
N ALA A 29 20.91 -5.07 6.43
CA ALA A 29 20.59 -6.49 6.49
C ALA A 29 19.33 -6.79 7.34
N GLY A 30 19.11 -6.04 8.43
CA GLY A 30 17.94 -6.23 9.30
C GLY A 30 16.63 -5.95 8.57
N ILE A 31 16.52 -4.79 7.90
CA ILE A 31 15.32 -4.46 7.13
C ILE A 31 15.12 -5.39 5.92
N MET A 32 16.22 -5.83 5.29
CA MET A 32 16.15 -6.76 4.17
C MET A 32 15.73 -8.17 4.60
N PHE A 33 16.00 -8.58 5.83
CA PHE A 33 15.51 -9.83 6.41
C PHE A 33 13.99 -9.78 6.58
N GLU A 34 13.46 -8.75 7.23
CA GLU A 34 12.02 -8.57 7.41
C GLU A 34 11.27 -8.42 6.08
N LEU A 35 11.85 -7.70 5.13
CA LEU A 35 11.29 -7.61 3.78
C LEU A 35 11.17 -9.00 3.11
N LYS A 36 12.19 -9.86 3.25
CA LYS A 36 12.14 -11.23 2.72
C LYS A 36 11.06 -12.06 3.40
N ALA A 37 10.90 -11.93 4.72
CA ALA A 37 9.86 -12.61 5.48
C ALA A 37 8.45 -12.15 5.05
N CYS A 38 8.23 -10.84 4.98
CA CYS A 38 6.97 -10.26 4.50
C CYS A 38 6.62 -10.73 3.08
N ARG A 39 7.59 -10.70 2.16
CA ARG A 39 7.40 -11.18 0.79
C ARG A 39 6.97 -12.64 0.74
N LYS A 40 7.59 -13.52 1.55
CA LYS A 40 7.24 -14.94 1.58
C LYS A 40 5.74 -15.17 1.87
N VAL A 41 5.14 -14.31 2.68
CA VAL A 41 3.72 -14.40 3.06
C VAL A 41 2.82 -13.64 2.08
N HIS A 42 3.20 -12.43 1.69
CA HIS A 42 2.28 -11.47 1.05
C HIS A 42 2.56 -11.18 -0.44
N SER A 43 3.73 -11.53 -0.99
CA SER A 43 4.16 -11.08 -2.33
C SER A 43 3.33 -11.62 -3.49
N LYS A 44 2.51 -12.66 -3.27
CA LYS A 44 1.68 -13.21 -4.34
C LYS A 44 0.54 -12.25 -4.71
N ASN A 45 -0.08 -11.65 -3.70
CA ASN A 45 -1.39 -11.01 -3.83
C ASN A 45 -1.42 -9.57 -3.29
N ASN A 46 -0.30 -9.01 -2.86
CA ASN A 46 -0.27 -7.68 -2.24
C ASN A 46 0.80 -6.80 -2.89
N TYR A 47 0.52 -5.51 -2.88
CA TYR A 47 1.55 -4.49 -2.94
C TYR A 47 2.32 -4.48 -1.63
N ILE A 48 3.63 -4.29 -1.72
CA ILE A 48 4.49 -4.10 -0.55
C ILE A 48 5.29 -2.81 -0.77
N ARG A 49 5.32 -1.94 0.24
CA ARG A 49 6.11 -0.71 0.24
C ARG A 49 7.07 -0.67 1.42
N LEU A 50 8.18 0.03 1.22
CA LEU A 50 9.06 0.45 2.30
C LEU A 50 8.85 1.93 2.58
N THR A 51 8.70 2.27 3.86
CA THR A 51 8.56 3.64 4.34
C THR A 51 9.71 4.01 5.26
N ALA A 52 10.26 5.22 5.12
CA ALA A 52 11.25 5.77 6.03
C ALA A 52 10.69 7.01 6.72
N PHE A 53 10.58 6.93 8.05
CA PHE A 53 10.14 8.01 8.91
C PHE A 53 11.35 8.76 9.46
N ASP A 54 11.25 10.08 9.51
CA ASP A 54 12.27 10.97 10.05
C ASP A 54 11.68 11.72 11.25
N ASN A 55 12.27 11.51 12.42
CA ASN A 55 11.84 12.08 13.70
C ASN A 55 12.54 13.40 14.04
N THR A 56 13.35 13.95 13.14
CA THR A 56 13.98 15.27 13.34
C THR A 56 12.89 16.32 13.50
N HIS A 57 13.04 17.18 14.50
CA HIS A 57 12.08 18.27 14.78
C HIS A 57 11.82 19.13 13.53
N GLY A 58 10.54 19.38 13.24
CA GLY A 58 10.10 20.11 12.05
C GLY A 58 9.93 19.24 10.80
N ILE A 59 10.32 17.96 10.84
CA ILE A 59 10.04 16.98 9.79
C ILE A 59 8.92 16.05 10.26
N GLU A 60 9.19 15.24 11.29
CA GLU A 60 8.22 14.39 12.00
C GLU A 60 7.27 13.63 11.05
N SER A 61 7.79 13.12 9.93
CA SER A 61 7.00 12.61 8.80
C SER A 61 7.77 11.59 7.95
N ILE A 62 7.05 10.98 7.00
CA ILE A 62 7.62 10.07 6.00
C ILE A 62 8.45 10.89 5.00
N ARG A 63 9.73 10.58 4.91
CA ARG A 63 10.67 11.19 3.95
C ARG A 63 10.86 10.37 2.68
N LEU A 64 10.58 9.07 2.75
CA LEU A 64 10.72 8.16 1.62
C LEU A 64 9.63 7.09 1.66
N SER A 65 9.01 6.81 0.51
CA SER A 65 8.05 5.73 0.34
C SER A 65 8.12 5.20 -1.09
N PHE A 66 8.38 3.91 -1.25
CA PHE A 66 8.48 3.29 -2.57
C PHE A 66 8.00 1.83 -2.56
N ILE A 67 7.45 1.41 -3.70
CA ILE A 67 7.00 0.04 -3.93
C ILE A 67 8.19 -0.89 -4.10
N VAL A 68 8.16 -2.01 -3.39
CA VAL A 68 9.16 -3.08 -3.49
C VAL A 68 8.58 -4.40 -3.99
N ASP A 69 7.27 -4.59 -3.95
CA ASP A 69 6.60 -5.72 -4.59
C ASP A 69 5.22 -5.32 -5.11
N ARG A 70 4.78 -6.04 -6.14
CA ARG A 70 3.46 -5.90 -6.76
C ARG A 70 2.82 -7.30 -6.85
N PRO A 71 1.48 -7.40 -6.82
CA PRO A 71 0.78 -8.65 -7.04
C PRO A 71 1.26 -9.35 -8.33
N LYS A 72 1.27 -10.69 -8.34
CA LYS A 72 1.72 -11.47 -9.51
C LYS A 72 0.69 -11.54 -10.61
N VAL A 73 -0.59 -11.51 -10.24
CA VAL A 73 -1.68 -11.27 -11.19
C VAL A 73 -1.61 -9.82 -11.66
N GLU A 74 -1.87 -9.60 -12.94
CA GLU A 74 -1.88 -8.26 -13.55
C GLU A 74 -2.84 -7.32 -12.81
N GLU A 75 -2.42 -6.07 -12.61
CA GLU A 75 -3.22 -5.05 -11.93
C GLU A 75 -4.36 -4.58 -12.85
N PRO A 76 -5.64 -4.85 -12.52
CA PRO A 76 -6.76 -4.46 -13.38
C PRO A 76 -7.02 -2.94 -13.38
N GLY A 77 -6.54 -2.19 -12.38
CA GLY A 77 -6.71 -0.76 -12.29
C GLY A 77 -8.02 -0.34 -11.60
N PHE A 78 -8.62 0.75 -12.09
CA PHE A 78 -9.71 1.44 -11.40
C PHE A 78 -10.90 1.75 -12.32
N ARG A 79 -12.12 1.67 -11.76
CA ARG A 79 -13.31 2.28 -12.36
C ARG A 79 -13.54 3.68 -11.78
N LEU A 80 -14.06 4.57 -12.63
CA LEU A 80 -14.49 5.91 -12.23
C LEU A 80 -16.02 6.02 -12.32
N ILE A 81 -16.67 6.04 -11.15
CA ILE A 81 -18.11 6.27 -11.02
C ILE A 81 -18.38 7.77 -11.13
N ARG A 82 -19.41 8.12 -11.90
CA ARG A 82 -19.85 9.49 -12.15
C ARG A 82 -21.32 9.62 -11.73
N GLN A 83 -21.55 10.20 -10.55
CA GLN A 83 -22.90 10.47 -10.06
C GLN A 83 -23.30 11.89 -10.45
N GLU A 84 -24.34 12.04 -11.25
CA GLU A 84 -24.95 13.33 -11.55
C GLU A 84 -25.63 13.90 -10.29
N VAL A 85 -25.41 15.19 -10.04
CA VAL A 85 -26.08 15.94 -8.97
C VAL A 85 -26.72 17.21 -9.54
N ASP A 86 -26.91 18.26 -8.75
CA ASP A 86 -27.55 19.50 -9.20
C ASP A 86 -26.84 20.14 -10.41
N GLY A 87 -27.64 20.53 -11.40
CA GLY A 87 -27.17 21.15 -12.62
C GLY A 87 -26.29 20.21 -13.48
N ARG A 88 -25.03 20.60 -13.69
CA ARG A 88 -24.05 19.85 -14.50
C ARG A 88 -22.89 19.31 -13.65
N ASN A 89 -23.09 19.24 -12.34
CA ASN A 89 -22.10 18.77 -11.39
C ASN A 89 -22.05 17.23 -11.38
N ILE A 90 -20.84 16.68 -11.20
CA ILE A 90 -20.60 15.24 -11.07
C ILE A 90 -19.81 14.99 -9.79
N ARG A 91 -20.28 14.05 -8.95
CA ARG A 91 -19.51 13.50 -7.83
C ARG A 91 -18.80 12.24 -8.29
N TYR A 92 -17.49 12.20 -8.06
CA TYR A 92 -16.63 11.10 -8.51
C TYR A 92 -16.32 10.13 -7.38
N THR A 93 -16.39 8.84 -7.69
CA THR A 93 -15.86 7.76 -6.85
C THR A 93 -14.87 6.95 -7.67
N THR A 94 -13.66 6.78 -7.16
CA THR A 94 -12.65 5.89 -7.75
C THR A 94 -12.69 4.58 -7.00
N GLU A 95 -12.82 3.46 -7.69
CA GLU A 95 -12.88 2.14 -7.06
C GLU A 95 -11.91 1.19 -7.78
N ALA A 96 -11.09 0.46 -7.02
CA ALA A 96 -10.18 -0.51 -7.59
C ALA A 96 -10.96 -1.76 -8.01
N TYR A 97 -10.75 -2.27 -9.23
CA TYR A 97 -11.42 -3.50 -9.68
C TYR A 97 -11.11 -4.70 -8.79
N SER A 98 -9.93 -4.74 -8.17
CA SER A 98 -9.56 -5.77 -7.20
C SER A 98 -10.43 -5.78 -5.95
N THR A 99 -11.04 -4.64 -5.57
CA THR A 99 -11.83 -4.49 -4.34
C THR A 99 -13.27 -4.96 -4.46
N ASP A 100 -13.74 -5.32 -5.67
CA ASP A 100 -15.02 -6.03 -5.87
C ASP A 100 -15.01 -7.42 -5.21
N LYS A 101 -13.82 -7.98 -4.98
CA LYS A 101 -13.64 -9.24 -4.25
C LYS A 101 -13.31 -8.97 -2.77
N PRO A 102 -13.72 -9.87 -1.86
CA PRO A 102 -13.24 -9.86 -0.48
C PRO A 102 -11.71 -9.87 -0.41
N SER A 103 -11.13 -9.31 0.67
CA SER A 103 -9.67 -9.17 0.81
C SER A 103 -8.90 -10.47 0.57
N ALA A 104 -9.41 -11.60 1.03
CA ALA A 104 -8.78 -12.91 0.85
C ALA A 104 -8.76 -13.40 -0.61
N GLU A 105 -9.53 -12.81 -1.51
CA GLU A 105 -9.71 -13.24 -2.91
C GLU A 105 -9.15 -12.25 -3.95
N ARG A 106 -8.59 -11.13 -3.49
CA ARG A 106 -7.96 -10.14 -4.37
C ARG A 106 -6.66 -10.68 -4.95
N TYR A 107 -6.41 -10.37 -6.23
CA TYR A 107 -5.23 -10.81 -6.99
C TYR A 107 -4.94 -12.32 -6.90
N LYS A 108 -6.00 -13.13 -6.84
CA LYS A 108 -5.95 -14.58 -7.05
C LYS A 108 -6.34 -14.93 -8.48
#